data_AF-A0A6C0DAP6-F1
#
_entry.id   AF-A0A6C0DAP6-F1
#
_cell.length_a   1.000
_cell.length_b   1.000
_cell.length_c   1.000
_cell.angle_alpha   90.00
_cell.angle_beta   90.00
_cell.angle_gamma   90.00
#
_symmetry.space_group_name_H-M   'P 1'
#
loop_
_entity.id
_entity.type
_entity.pdbx_description
1 polymer ?
#
loop_
_entity_poly.entity_id
_entity_poly.type
_entity_poly.pdbx_seq_one_letter_code
_entity_poly.pdbx_strand_id
1 'polypeptide(L)'
;MVRRRQTHRCPSGTILRKAYVRVSRRTQKRSRVPAACISDVGAPGPGGQPGIGRLRQGDLAQFGYVNAKALTEGKRHIALAKAVAVYGALSVWRKLNAVYIYTRRTAPASSAVFGADRDWIMSHYGISAA
;
A
#
# COMPACT_ATOMS: atom_id res chain seq x y z
N MET A 1 -32.95 -11.58 33.27
CA MET A 1 -31.77 -10.69 33.10
C MET A 1 -31.20 -10.88 31.70
N VAL A 2 -31.50 -9.95 30.79
CA VAL A 2 -30.97 -9.98 29.40
C VAL A 2 -29.51 -9.52 29.44
N ARG A 3 -28.56 -10.46 29.30
CA ARG A 3 -27.14 -10.13 29.17
C ARG A 3 -26.94 -9.32 27.88
N ARG A 4 -26.69 -8.02 28.03
CA ARG A 4 -26.34 -7.10 26.93
C ARG A 4 -25.16 -7.69 26.14
N ARG A 5 -25.39 -8.13 24.90
CA ARG A 5 -24.33 -8.46 23.93
C ARG A 5 -23.57 -7.17 23.64
N GLN A 6 -22.45 -6.95 24.35
CA GLN A 6 -21.50 -5.90 23.97
C GLN A 6 -20.96 -6.26 22.58
N THR A 7 -21.27 -5.42 21.59
CA THR A 7 -20.69 -5.55 20.26
C THR A 7 -19.22 -5.20 20.37
N HIS A 8 -18.35 -6.16 20.04
CA HIS A 8 -16.90 -6.02 19.96
C HIS A 8 -16.48 -4.89 19.01
N ARG A 9 -16.45 -3.65 19.48
CA ARG A 9 -15.86 -2.53 18.72
C ARG A 9 -14.36 -2.49 19.06
N CYS A 10 -13.54 -2.95 18.13
CA CYS A 10 -12.10 -2.75 18.23
C CYS A 10 -11.78 -1.24 18.15
N PRO A 11 -10.70 -0.77 18.82
CA PRO A 11 -10.27 0.63 18.74
C PRO A 11 -9.95 1.04 17.29
N SER A 12 -9.98 2.35 17.02
CA SER A 12 -9.70 2.88 15.69
C SER A 12 -8.34 2.39 15.15
N GLY A 13 -8.29 2.04 13.87
CA GLY A 13 -7.09 1.47 13.24
C GLY A 13 -6.86 -0.03 13.49
N THR A 14 -7.79 -0.71 14.18
CA THR A 14 -7.72 -2.16 14.41
C THR A 14 -8.99 -2.88 13.95
N ILE A 15 -8.84 -4.15 13.55
CA ILE A 15 -9.95 -5.03 13.16
C ILE A 15 -10.01 -6.24 14.09
N LEU A 16 -11.22 -6.77 14.31
CA LEU A 16 -11.41 -8.01 15.05
C LEU A 16 -11.04 -9.19 14.16
N ARG A 17 -9.91 -9.83 14.42
CA ARG A 17 -9.58 -11.10 13.80
C ARG A 17 -10.35 -12.22 14.50
N LYS A 18 -11.19 -12.95 13.76
CA LYS A 18 -11.85 -14.16 14.29
C LYS A 18 -10.82 -15.21 14.73
N ALA A 19 -11.17 -16.02 15.72
CA ALA A 19 -10.33 -17.13 16.13
C ALA A 19 -10.21 -18.15 14.97
N TYR A 20 -9.02 -18.71 14.76
CA TYR A 20 -8.78 -19.74 13.75
C TYR A 20 -7.67 -20.69 14.21
N VAL A 21 -7.54 -21.84 13.55
CA VAL A 21 -6.46 -22.80 13.80
C VAL A 21 -5.44 -22.64 12.69
N ARG A 22 -4.17 -22.43 13.05
CA ARG A 22 -3.06 -22.39 12.10
C ARG A 22 -2.27 -23.69 12.14
N VAL A 23 -1.71 -24.08 11.00
CA VAL A 23 -0.80 -25.22 10.89
C VAL A 23 0.60 -24.71 10.64
N SER A 24 1.56 -25.13 11.45
CA SER A 24 2.98 -24.84 11.24
C SER A 24 3.49 -25.66 10.05
N ARG A 25 4.03 -25.00 9.02
CA ARG A 25 4.61 -25.72 7.86
C ARG A 25 5.83 -26.57 8.23
N ARG A 26 6.61 -26.15 9.24
CA ARG A 26 7.86 -26.81 9.66
C ARG A 26 7.62 -28.04 10.53
N THR A 27 6.65 -27.97 11.44
CA THR A 27 6.42 -29.00 12.46
C THR A 27 5.11 -29.74 12.26
N GLN A 28 4.28 -29.35 11.28
CA GLN A 28 2.93 -29.86 11.02
C GLN A 28 1.98 -29.79 12.24
N LYS A 29 2.37 -29.07 13.29
CA LYS A 29 1.59 -28.91 14.52
C LYS A 29 0.48 -27.88 14.33
N ARG A 30 -0.70 -28.19 14.83
CA ARG A 30 -1.85 -27.28 14.89
C ARG A 30 -1.77 -26.42 16.14
N SER A 31 -1.93 -25.11 15.99
CA SER A 31 -2.09 -24.20 17.13
C SER A 31 -3.32 -23.32 16.95
N ARG A 32 -4.10 -23.19 18.03
CA ARG A 32 -5.29 -22.33 18.05
C ARG A 32 -4.86 -20.90 18.28
N VAL A 33 -5.30 -20.01 17.40
CA VAL A 33 -5.07 -18.57 17.51
C VAL A 33 -6.39 -17.93 17.97
N PRO A 34 -6.47 -17.37 19.20
CA PRO A 34 -7.70 -16.77 19.71
C PRO A 34 -8.12 -15.53 18.92
N ALA A 35 -9.36 -15.09 19.12
CA ALA A 35 -9.84 -13.84 18.55
C ALA A 35 -9.19 -12.66 19.29
N ALA A 36 -8.71 -11.67 18.54
CA ALA A 36 -8.08 -10.48 19.10
C ALA A 36 -8.24 -9.29 18.14
N CYS A 37 -8.24 -8.07 18.68
CA CYS A 37 -8.10 -6.87 17.87
C CYS A 37 -6.64 -6.80 17.38
N ILE A 38 -6.46 -6.77 16.06
CA ILE A 38 -5.15 -6.65 15.41
C ILE A 38 -5.12 -5.36 14.61
N SER A 39 -3.93 -4.82 14.35
CA SER A 39 -3.78 -3.70 13.44
C SER A 39 -4.40 -4.02 12.07
N ASP A 40 -5.19 -3.09 11.55
CA ASP A 40 -5.74 -3.20 10.21
C ASP A 40 -4.63 -2.96 9.17
N VAL A 41 -3.95 -4.05 8.83
CA VAL A 41 -2.88 -4.05 7.84
C VAL A 41 -3.39 -4.03 6.39
N GLY A 42 -4.71 -4.00 6.17
CA GLY A 42 -5.31 -3.79 4.85
C GLY A 42 -4.88 -4.81 3.80
N ALA A 43 -5.34 -6.06 3.91
CA ALA A 43 -5.37 -6.97 2.77
C ALA A 43 -6.83 -7.25 2.42
N PRO A 44 -7.27 -7.09 1.15
CA PRO A 44 -8.53 -7.66 0.72
C PRO A 44 -8.51 -9.14 1.06
N GLY A 45 -9.50 -9.60 1.83
CA GLY A 45 -9.71 -11.03 2.04
C GLY A 45 -9.96 -11.75 0.70
N PRO A 46 -9.85 -13.08 0.66
CA PRO A 46 -10.19 -13.86 -0.52
C PRO A 46 -11.64 -13.56 -0.92
N GLY A 47 -11.85 -12.76 -1.97
CA GLY A 47 -13.17 -12.27 -2.42
C GLY A 47 -13.34 -10.75 -2.48
N GLY A 48 -12.35 -9.93 -2.06
CA GLY A 48 -12.39 -8.49 -2.31
C GLY A 48 -12.22 -8.19 -3.81
N GLN A 49 -13.02 -7.26 -4.35
CA GLN A 49 -12.94 -6.78 -5.74
C GLN A 49 -11.47 -6.62 -6.19
N PRO A 50 -11.13 -6.90 -7.46
CA PRO A 50 -9.76 -6.78 -7.93
C PRO A 50 -9.29 -5.36 -7.64
N GLY A 51 -8.37 -5.22 -6.68
CA GLY A 51 -7.72 -3.95 -6.39
C GLY A 51 -6.88 -3.50 -7.59
N ILE A 52 -5.93 -2.60 -7.37
CA ILE A 52 -5.02 -2.09 -8.42
C ILE A 52 -4.15 -3.21 -9.07
N GLY A 53 -4.28 -4.46 -8.60
CA GLY A 53 -3.57 -5.61 -9.09
C GLY A 53 -2.16 -5.68 -8.52
N ARG A 54 -1.41 -6.73 -8.90
CA ARG A 54 -0.01 -6.84 -8.48
C ARG A 54 0.83 -5.78 -9.21
N LEU A 55 1.61 -5.02 -8.45
CA LEU A 55 2.58 -4.07 -9.02
C LEU A 55 3.64 -4.81 -9.84
N ARG A 56 3.98 -4.24 -11.00
CA ARG A 56 5.14 -4.70 -11.79
C ARG A 56 6.42 -4.25 -11.10
N GLN A 57 7.35 -5.17 -10.93
CA GLN A 57 8.61 -4.90 -10.25
C GLN A 57 9.60 -4.25 -11.22
N GLY A 58 10.24 -3.16 -10.80
CA GLY A 58 11.35 -2.54 -11.54
C GLY A 58 10.97 -1.39 -12.49
N ASP A 59 9.68 -1.18 -12.78
CA ASP A 59 9.22 -0.19 -13.76
C ASP A 59 9.80 1.23 -13.58
N LEU A 60 9.85 1.73 -12.33
CA LEU A 60 10.46 3.05 -12.04
C LEU A 60 11.93 2.94 -11.65
N ALA A 61 12.34 1.78 -11.13
CA ALA A 61 13.71 1.54 -10.67
C ALA A 61 14.73 1.63 -11.83
N GLN A 62 14.36 1.16 -13.02
CA GLN A 62 15.20 1.23 -14.22
C GLN A 62 15.56 2.67 -14.63
N PHE A 63 14.78 3.67 -14.21
CA PHE A 63 15.04 5.10 -14.46
C PHE A 63 15.82 5.77 -13.32
N GLY A 64 16.23 5.02 -12.30
CA GLY A 64 16.94 5.52 -11.13
C GLY A 64 16.03 5.90 -9.96
N TYR A 65 14.73 5.62 -10.04
CA TYR A 65 13.79 5.82 -8.94
C TYR A 65 13.83 4.63 -7.96
N VAL A 66 14.97 4.48 -7.29
CA VAL A 66 15.23 3.41 -6.30
C VAL A 66 15.30 4.01 -4.90
N ASN A 67 14.73 3.32 -3.91
CA ASN A 67 14.75 3.79 -2.52
C ASN A 67 14.30 5.25 -2.37
N ALA A 68 13.10 5.59 -2.83
CA ALA A 68 12.58 6.97 -2.91
C ALA A 68 12.77 7.78 -1.62
N LYS A 69 12.66 7.16 -0.44
CA LYS A 69 12.89 7.82 0.86
C LYS A 69 14.33 8.34 1.05
N ALA A 70 15.32 7.65 0.50
CA ALA A 70 16.73 8.02 0.62
C ALA A 70 17.18 9.01 -0.48
N LEU A 71 16.43 9.10 -1.58
CA LEU A 71 16.73 10.02 -2.66
C LEU A 71 16.29 11.44 -2.30
N THR A 72 17.15 12.41 -2.63
CA THR A 72 16.77 13.82 -2.62
C THR A 72 15.69 14.10 -3.67
N GLU A 73 14.87 15.11 -3.42
CA GLU A 73 13.75 15.48 -4.29
C GLU A 73 14.16 15.70 -5.75
N GLY A 74 15.23 16.48 -5.99
CA GLY A 74 15.73 16.70 -7.35
C GLY A 74 16.11 15.41 -8.08
N LYS A 75 16.75 14.45 -7.39
CA LYS A 75 17.10 13.16 -8.00
C LYS A 75 15.86 12.33 -8.34
N ARG A 76 14.83 12.40 -7.49
CA ARG A 76 13.55 11.74 -7.76
C ARG A 76 12.88 12.33 -9.00
N HIS A 77 12.77 13.65 -9.09
CA HIS A 77 12.15 14.31 -10.24
C HIS A 77 12.91 14.06 -11.54
N ILE A 78 14.24 14.03 -11.52
CA ILE A 78 15.05 13.66 -12.69
C ILE A 78 14.75 12.22 -13.15
N ALA A 79 14.69 11.26 -12.22
CA ALA A 79 14.35 9.88 -12.54
C ALA A 79 12.92 9.75 -13.08
N LEU A 80 11.97 10.50 -12.51
CA LEU A 80 10.59 10.52 -12.96
C LEU A 80 10.45 11.16 -14.34
N ALA A 81 11.17 12.24 -14.63
CA ALA A 81 11.18 12.86 -15.96
C ALA A 81 11.64 11.87 -17.05
N LYS A 82 12.67 11.05 -16.76
CA LYS A 82 13.09 9.95 -17.64
C LYS A 82 11.99 8.91 -17.84
N ALA A 83 11.29 8.52 -16.78
CA ALA A 83 10.18 7.58 -16.86
C ALA A 83 9.00 8.16 -17.67
N VAL A 84 8.71 9.46 -17.51
CA VAL A 84 7.65 10.16 -18.24
C VAL A 84 7.94 10.21 -19.73
N ALA A 85 9.20 10.43 -20.13
CA ALA A 85 9.61 10.41 -21.53
C ALA A 85 9.33 9.06 -22.22
N VAL A 86 9.34 7.95 -21.48
CA VAL A 86 9.13 6.59 -22.03
C VAL A 86 7.68 6.12 -21.90
N TYR A 87 7.06 6.33 -20.74
CA TYR A 87 5.72 5.79 -20.43
C TYR A 87 4.58 6.79 -20.57
N GLY A 88 4.89 8.07 -20.67
CA GLY A 88 3.92 9.15 -20.59
C GLY A 88 3.53 9.49 -19.14
N ALA A 89 3.15 10.75 -18.94
CA ALA A 89 2.99 11.33 -17.61
C ALA A 89 1.84 10.65 -16.81
N LEU A 90 0.72 10.32 -17.47
CA LEU A 90 -0.42 9.66 -16.84
C LEU A 90 -0.08 8.25 -16.33
N SER A 91 0.74 7.51 -17.09
CA SER A 91 1.17 6.17 -16.71
C SER A 91 2.05 6.20 -15.47
N VAL A 92 3.02 7.12 -15.41
CA VAL A 92 3.89 7.29 -14.25
C VAL A 92 3.09 7.74 -13.03
N TRP A 93 2.16 8.68 -13.19
CA TRP A 93 1.25 9.10 -12.12
C TRP A 93 0.47 7.92 -11.53
N ARG A 94 -0.12 7.05 -12.38
CA ARG A 94 -0.86 5.86 -11.94
C ARG A 94 0.04 4.88 -11.19
N LYS A 95 1.28 4.68 -11.64
CA LYS A 95 2.27 3.83 -10.96
C LYS A 95 2.60 4.37 -9.56
N LEU A 96 2.88 5.67 -9.43
CA LEU A 96 3.13 6.31 -8.14
C LEU A 96 1.92 6.22 -7.22
N ASN A 97 0.72 6.50 -7.74
CA ASN A 97 -0.53 6.41 -6.98
C ASN A 97 -0.77 4.98 -6.45
N ALA A 98 -0.49 3.96 -7.27
CA ALA A 98 -0.62 2.57 -6.85
C ALA A 98 0.32 2.25 -5.67
N VAL A 99 1.59 2.64 -5.75
CA VAL A 99 2.57 2.43 -4.67
C VAL A 99 2.19 3.23 -3.42
N TYR A 100 1.71 4.46 -3.58
CA TYR A 100 1.19 5.28 -2.48
C TYR A 100 0.05 4.58 -1.74
N ILE A 101 -0.98 4.10 -2.45
CA ILE A 101 -2.13 3.43 -1.84
C ILE A 101 -1.72 2.15 -1.11
N TYR A 102 -0.81 1.37 -1.69
CA TYR A 102 -0.32 0.14 -1.06
C TYR A 102 0.55 0.39 0.18
N THR A 103 1.28 1.52 0.23
CA THR A 103 2.22 1.80 1.32
C THR A 103 1.68 2.75 2.39
N ARG A 104 0.54 3.43 2.19
CA ARG A 104 -0.02 4.43 3.12
C ARG A 104 -0.22 3.95 4.57
N ARG A 105 -0.46 2.65 4.77
CA ARG A 105 -0.64 2.06 6.10
C ARG A 105 0.60 1.31 6.60
N THR A 106 1.34 0.68 5.70
CA THR A 106 2.47 -0.21 6.03
C THR A 106 3.80 0.54 6.15
N ALA A 107 3.99 1.61 5.37
CA ALA A 107 5.19 2.43 5.36
C ALA A 107 4.83 3.92 5.14
N PRO A 108 4.26 4.59 6.16
CA PRO A 108 3.71 5.94 6.02
C PRO A 108 4.76 6.97 5.56
N ALA A 109 5.99 6.88 6.07
CA ALA A 109 7.09 7.76 5.66
C ALA A 109 7.41 7.65 4.16
N SER A 110 7.40 6.43 3.60
CA SER A 110 7.62 6.24 2.16
C SER A 110 6.40 6.67 1.36
N SER A 111 5.19 6.41 1.87
CA SER A 111 3.95 6.82 1.21
C SER A 111 3.85 8.33 1.04
N ALA A 112 4.32 9.12 2.01
CA ALA A 112 4.35 10.58 1.91
C ALA A 112 5.20 11.05 0.72
N VAL A 113 6.35 10.42 0.49
CA VAL A 113 7.23 10.71 -0.66
C VAL A 113 6.54 10.36 -1.98
N PHE A 114 5.94 9.17 -2.07
CA PHE A 114 5.21 8.76 -3.28
C PHE A 114 4.02 9.67 -3.59
N GLY A 115 3.32 10.16 -2.55
CA GLY A 115 2.23 11.12 -2.67
C GLY A 115 2.73 12.47 -3.20
N ALA A 116 3.80 13.02 -2.62
CA ALA A 116 4.39 14.28 -3.06
C ALA A 116 4.87 14.21 -4.51
N ASP A 117 5.60 13.15 -4.88
CA ASP A 117 6.11 12.96 -6.24
C ASP A 117 4.96 12.78 -7.26
N ARG A 118 3.86 12.11 -6.86
CA ARG A 118 2.65 11.97 -7.67
C ARG A 118 2.01 13.33 -7.96
N ASP A 119 1.88 14.16 -6.93
CA ASP A 119 1.26 15.48 -7.02
C ASP A 119 2.15 16.45 -7.82
N TRP A 120 3.47 16.30 -7.71
CA TRP A 120 4.43 16.97 -8.57
C TRP A 120 4.21 16.61 -10.05
N ILE A 121 4.06 15.32 -10.40
CA ILE A 121 3.76 14.94 -11.79
C ILE A 121 2.44 15.56 -12.28
N MET A 122 1.42 15.57 -11.43
CA MET A 122 0.10 16.11 -11.77
C MET A 122 0.17 17.60 -12.12
N SER A 123 0.84 18.39 -11.28
CA SER A 123 1.02 19.83 -11.46
C SER A 123 2.00 20.18 -12.58
N HIS A 124 3.12 19.46 -12.69
CA HIS A 124 4.18 19.75 -13.66
C HIS A 124 3.78 19.41 -15.11
N TYR A 125 3.00 18.35 -15.31
CA TYR A 125 2.58 17.89 -16.64
C TYR A 125 1.10 18.19 -16.95
N GLY A 126 0.39 18.92 -16.08
CA GLY A 126 -0.99 19.37 -16.32
C GLY A 126 -2.00 18.23 -16.46
N ILE A 127 -1.82 17.13 -15.72
CA ILE A 127 -2.69 15.94 -15.82
C ILE A 127 -3.87 16.11 -14.86
N SER A 128 -5.09 15.85 -15.34
CA SER A 128 -6.26 15.71 -14.46
C SER A 128 -6.54 14.22 -14.18
N ALA A 129 -6.82 13.88 -12.93
CA ALA A 129 -7.31 12.55 -12.57
C ALA A 129 -8.80 12.47 -13.00
N ALA A 130 -9.05 11.79 -14.11
CA ALA A 130 -10.40 11.41 -14.55
C ALA A 130 -10.94 10.25 -13.72
#